data_AF-A0A0A6YWA8-F1
#
_entry.id   AF-A0A0A6YWA8-F1
#
_cell.length_a   1.000
_cell.length_b   1.000
_cell.length_c   1.000
_cell.angle_alpha   90.00
_cell.angle_beta   90.00
_cell.angle_gamma   90.00
#
_symmetry.space_group_name_H-M   'P 1'
#
loop_
_entity.id
_entity.type
_entity.pdbx_description
1 polymer ?
#
loop_
_entity_poly.entity_id
_entity_poly.type
_entity_poly.pdbx_seq_one_letter_code
_entity_poly.pdbx_strand_id
1 'polypeptide(L)'
;MRLLAVVVLALLAVSQAEEGARLLASKSLLNRYAVEGRDLTLQYNIYNVGSSAALDVELSDDSFPPEDFGIVSGMLNVKWDRIAPASNVSHTVVLRPLKAGYFNFTSATITYLAQED
;
A
#
# COMPACT_ATOMS: atom_id res chain seq x y z
N MET A 1 20.65 1.72 -41.28
CA MET A 1 21.54 1.98 -40.13
C MET A 1 21.06 3.13 -39.24
N ARG A 2 20.66 4.31 -39.77
CA ARG A 2 20.16 5.44 -38.96
C ARG A 2 18.89 5.13 -38.14
N LEU A 3 17.91 4.44 -38.73
CA LEU A 3 16.67 4.05 -38.04
C LEU A 3 16.91 3.05 -36.88
N LEU A 4 17.78 2.07 -37.08
CA LEU A 4 18.18 1.14 -36.01
C LEU A 4 18.87 1.86 -34.86
N ALA A 5 19.76 2.82 -35.16
CA ALA A 5 20.42 3.61 -34.13
C ALA A 5 19.43 4.45 -33.30
N VAL A 6 18.39 5.02 -33.95
CA VAL A 6 17.33 5.78 -33.25
C VAL A 6 16.48 4.86 -32.38
N VAL A 7 16.13 3.66 -32.85
CA VAL A 7 15.37 2.68 -32.04
C VAL A 7 16.19 2.20 -30.84
N VAL A 8 17.48 1.90 -31.02
CA VAL A 8 18.38 1.49 -29.93
C VAL A 8 18.56 2.63 -28.91
N LEU A 9 18.74 3.87 -29.37
CA LEU A 9 18.88 5.02 -28.49
C LEU A 9 17.58 5.32 -27.72
N ALA A 10 16.42 5.14 -28.35
CA ALA A 10 15.13 5.25 -27.68
C ALA A 10 14.94 4.17 -26.62
N LEU A 11 15.34 2.92 -26.88
CA LEU A 11 15.29 1.84 -25.90
C LEU A 11 16.23 2.08 -24.70
N LEU A 12 17.41 2.65 -24.94
CA LEU A 12 18.36 3.04 -23.87
C LEU A 12 17.89 4.24 -23.04
N ALA A 13 17.13 5.16 -23.64
CA ALA A 13 16.52 6.27 -22.89
C ALA A 13 15.40 5.80 -21.96
N VAL A 14 14.68 4.73 -22.33
CA VAL A 14 13.62 4.12 -21.52
C VAL A 14 14.19 3.30 -20.36
N SER A 15 15.43 2.82 -20.43
CA SER A 15 16.07 2.07 -19.36
C SER A 15 16.61 2.92 -18.21
N GLN A 16 16.51 4.25 -18.28
CA GLN A 16 16.79 5.14 -17.15
C GLN A 16 15.59 5.15 -16.18
N ALA A 17 15.18 3.96 -15.71
CA ALA A 17 14.32 3.85 -14.56
C ALA A 17 15.18 4.17 -13.32
N GLU A 18 14.69 5.04 -12.45
CA GLU A 18 15.36 5.30 -11.17
C GLU A 18 15.57 3.97 -10.44
N GLU A 19 16.83 3.69 -10.10
CA GLU A 19 17.25 2.47 -9.42
C GLU A 19 16.68 2.46 -7.99
N GLY A 20 16.16 1.31 -7.56
CA GLY A 20 15.58 1.15 -6.23
C GLY A 20 14.10 0.72 -6.24
N ALA A 21 13.58 0.46 -5.05
CA ALA A 21 12.21 0.05 -4.84
C ALA A 21 11.28 1.26 -4.88
N ARG A 22 10.07 1.08 -5.43
CA ARG A 22 9.04 2.10 -5.47
C ARG A 22 7.70 1.48 -5.18
N LEU A 23 7.06 1.92 -4.12
CA LEU A 23 5.77 1.39 -3.70
C LEU A 23 4.63 2.28 -4.19
N LEU A 24 3.67 1.66 -4.88
CA LEU A 24 2.35 2.22 -5.11
C LEU A 24 1.37 1.55 -4.15
N ALA A 25 0.57 2.34 -3.46
CA ALA A 25 -0.37 1.83 -2.49
C ALA A 25 -1.78 2.35 -2.74
N SER A 26 -2.76 1.52 -2.41
CA SER A 26 -4.17 1.88 -2.42
C SER A 26 -4.86 1.37 -1.16
N LYS A 27 -5.75 2.20 -0.63
CA LYS A 27 -6.66 1.87 0.48
C LYS A 27 -8.08 1.89 -0.09
N SER A 28 -8.86 0.85 0.19
CA SER A 28 -10.24 0.72 -0.28
C SER A 28 -11.16 0.29 0.85
N LEU A 29 -12.29 0.98 0.98
CA LEU A 29 -13.40 0.56 1.83
C LEU A 29 -14.31 -0.35 1.01
N LEU A 30 -14.43 -1.62 1.40
CA LEU A 30 -15.17 -2.60 0.59
C LEU A 30 -16.69 -2.52 0.84
N ASN A 31 -17.10 -1.90 1.95
CA ASN A 31 -18.51 -1.70 2.30
C ASN A 31 -19.05 -0.42 1.65
N ARG A 32 -20.30 -0.49 1.18
CA ARG A 32 -21.02 0.69 0.68
C ARG A 32 -21.44 1.66 1.80
N TYR A 33 -21.66 1.12 3.00
CA TYR A 33 -22.10 1.87 4.18
C TYR A 33 -21.29 1.44 5.40
N ALA A 34 -20.86 2.41 6.20
CA ALA A 34 -20.39 2.17 7.56
C ALA A 34 -21.59 2.24 8.51
N VAL A 35 -21.87 1.15 9.23
CA VAL A 35 -23.02 1.05 10.13
C VAL A 35 -22.50 0.65 11.52
N GLU A 36 -22.99 1.34 12.54
CA GLU A 36 -22.70 1.03 13.93
C GLU A 36 -23.00 -0.44 14.24
N GLY A 37 -22.07 -1.11 14.92
CA GLY A 37 -22.18 -2.52 15.31
C GLY A 37 -22.07 -3.52 14.15
N ARG A 38 -21.81 -3.08 12.92
CA ARG A 38 -21.61 -3.94 11.75
C ARG A 38 -20.17 -3.90 11.25
N ASP A 39 -19.79 -4.97 10.57
CA ASP A 39 -18.43 -5.11 10.08
C ASP A 39 -18.15 -4.14 8.94
N LEU A 40 -17.00 -3.49 9.03
CA LEU A 40 -16.45 -2.52 8.10
C LEU A 40 -15.10 -3.05 7.63
N THR A 41 -14.99 -3.37 6.35
CA THR A 41 -13.83 -4.03 5.76
C THR A 41 -12.98 -3.03 4.97
N LEU A 42 -11.71 -2.95 5.34
CA LEU A 42 -10.68 -2.18 4.68
C LEU A 42 -9.72 -3.12 3.98
N GLN A 43 -9.35 -2.77 2.75
CA GLN A 43 -8.32 -3.46 2.00
C GLN A 43 -7.20 -2.49 1.64
N TYR A 44 -5.97 -2.89 1.94
CA TYR A 44 -4.75 -2.23 1.57
C TYR A 44 -4.04 -3.09 0.53
N ASN A 45 -3.65 -2.49 -0.59
CA ASN A 45 -2.83 -3.15 -1.60
C ASN A 45 -1.58 -2.33 -1.83
N ILE A 46 -0.43 -2.99 -1.78
CA ILE A 46 0.89 -2.37 -1.95
C ILE A 46 1.60 -3.12 -3.07
N TYR A 47 1.98 -2.40 -4.12
CA TYR A 47 2.67 -2.90 -5.30
C TYR A 47 4.06 -2.31 -5.38
N ASN A 48 5.08 -3.16 -5.51
CA ASN A 48 6.42 -2.69 -5.82
C ASN A 48 6.59 -2.59 -7.34
N VAL A 49 6.61 -1.36 -7.84
CA VAL A 49 6.83 -1.02 -9.25
C VAL A 49 8.26 -0.59 -9.54
N GLY A 50 9.14 -0.66 -8.54
CA GLY A 50 10.58 -0.39 -8.67
C GLY A 50 11.35 -1.57 -9.23
N SER A 51 12.66 -1.35 -9.44
CA SER A 51 13.57 -2.35 -9.99
C SER A 51 14.23 -3.24 -8.93
N SER A 52 14.19 -2.85 -7.65
CA SER A 52 14.72 -3.63 -6.52
C SER A 52 13.63 -4.00 -5.51
N ALA A 53 13.98 -4.81 -4.52
CA ALA A 53 13.07 -5.19 -3.45
C ALA A 53 12.93 -4.04 -2.42
N ALA A 54 11.70 -3.73 -2.01
CA ALA A 54 11.45 -2.86 -0.86
C ALA A 54 11.65 -3.67 0.42
N LEU A 55 12.40 -3.13 1.37
CA LEU A 55 12.71 -3.80 2.64
C LEU A 55 12.07 -3.07 3.82
N ASP A 56 11.87 -3.81 4.91
CA ASP A 56 11.31 -3.27 6.17
C ASP A 56 10.05 -2.44 5.93
N VAL A 57 9.15 -2.98 5.10
CA VAL A 57 7.93 -2.27 4.71
C VAL A 57 6.95 -2.28 5.87
N GLU A 58 6.60 -1.12 6.40
CA GLU A 58 5.62 -0.97 7.47
C GLU A 58 4.41 -0.17 6.97
N LEU A 59 3.22 -0.70 7.20
CA LEU A 59 1.93 -0.03 7.00
C LEU A 59 1.40 0.36 8.37
N SER A 60 1.02 1.63 8.56
CA SER A 60 0.31 2.10 9.76
C SER A 60 -0.91 2.94 9.38
N ASP A 61 -2.02 2.73 10.07
CA ASP A 61 -3.25 3.49 9.87
C ASP A 61 -3.92 3.88 11.19
N ASP A 62 -3.61 5.10 11.63
CA ASP A 62 -4.06 5.64 12.91
C ASP A 62 -5.44 6.32 12.83
N SER A 63 -6.15 6.17 11.69
CA SER A 63 -7.44 6.83 11.44
C SER A 63 -8.61 6.20 12.22
N PHE A 64 -8.36 5.12 12.97
CA PHE A 64 -9.39 4.29 13.60
C PHE A 64 -9.15 4.14 15.11
N PRO A 65 -9.51 5.15 15.91
CA PRO A 65 -9.31 5.11 17.34
C PRO A 65 -10.12 3.99 18.01
N PRO A 66 -9.57 3.27 19.00
CA PRO A 66 -10.18 2.07 19.58
C PRO A 66 -11.47 2.37 20.37
N GLU A 67 -11.67 3.59 20.85
CA GLU A 67 -12.94 4.04 21.45
C GLU A 67 -14.10 4.07 20.45
N ASP A 68 -13.79 4.18 19.15
CA ASP A 68 -14.78 4.37 18.08
C ASP A 68 -14.85 3.16 17.13
N PHE A 69 -13.78 2.38 17.05
CA PHE A 69 -13.67 1.20 16.18
C PHE A 69 -13.06 0.01 16.91
N GLY A 70 -13.80 -1.09 17.00
CA GLY A 70 -13.27 -2.37 17.45
C GLY A 70 -12.59 -3.12 16.31
N ILE A 71 -11.40 -3.67 16.53
CA ILE A 71 -10.77 -4.58 15.56
C ILE A 71 -11.40 -5.97 15.69
N VAL A 72 -12.02 -6.46 14.63
CA VAL A 72 -12.59 -7.81 14.55
C VAL A 72 -11.55 -8.79 14.01
N SER A 73 -10.78 -8.37 13.00
CA SER A 73 -9.72 -9.19 12.39
C SER A 73 -8.68 -8.32 11.67
N GLY A 74 -7.46 -8.84 11.55
CA GLY A 74 -6.33 -8.12 10.98
C GLY A 74 -5.68 -7.15 11.96
N MET A 75 -4.81 -6.29 11.46
CA MET A 75 -4.03 -5.33 12.24
C MET A 75 -3.90 -4.03 11.46
N LEU A 76 -4.02 -2.88 12.13
CA LEU A 76 -3.83 -1.55 11.51
C LEU A 76 -2.36 -1.15 11.38
N ASN A 77 -1.47 -1.85 12.10
CA ASN A 77 -0.03 -1.81 11.89
C ASN A 77 0.46 -3.21 11.47
N VAL A 78 1.13 -3.30 10.32
CA VAL A 78 1.71 -4.54 9.80
C VAL A 78 3.06 -4.26 9.18
N LYS A 79 4.01 -5.17 9.41
CA LYS A 79 5.33 -5.15 8.80
C LYS A 79 5.52 -6.36 7.86
N TRP A 80 6.14 -6.11 6.72
CA TRP A 80 6.69 -7.12 5.82
C TRP A 80 8.18 -6.93 5.69
N ASP A 81 8.95 -8.02 5.86
CA ASP A 81 10.41 -7.95 5.73
C ASP A 81 10.82 -7.49 4.33
N ARG A 82 10.08 -7.91 3.30
CA ARG A 82 10.40 -7.63 1.90
C ARG A 82 9.19 -7.70 0.98
N ILE A 83 9.15 -6.81 -0.02
CA ILE A 83 8.30 -6.90 -1.21
C ILE A 83 9.19 -6.91 -2.46
N ALA A 84 9.23 -8.03 -3.17
CA ALA A 84 10.04 -8.21 -4.37
C ALA A 84 9.63 -7.24 -5.51
N PRO A 85 10.53 -6.91 -6.45
CA PRO A 85 10.17 -6.09 -7.62
C PRO A 85 9.06 -6.77 -8.44
N ALA A 86 8.18 -5.96 -9.02
CA ALA A 86 7.01 -6.41 -9.79
C ALA A 86 6.08 -7.37 -9.01
N SER A 87 6.06 -7.29 -7.68
CA SER A 87 5.19 -8.08 -6.81
C SER A 87 4.33 -7.20 -5.91
N ASN A 88 3.36 -7.81 -5.23
CA ASN A 88 2.42 -7.10 -4.37
C ASN A 88 2.11 -7.88 -3.09
N VAL A 89 1.65 -7.13 -2.10
CA VAL A 89 1.00 -7.66 -0.90
C VAL A 89 -0.38 -7.03 -0.77
N SER A 90 -1.31 -7.81 -0.23
CA SER A 90 -2.67 -7.36 0.07
C SER A 90 -2.95 -7.66 1.52
N HIS A 91 -3.44 -6.65 2.25
CA HIS A 91 -3.78 -6.76 3.66
C HIS A 91 -5.22 -6.32 3.88
N THR A 92 -5.95 -7.07 4.70
CA THR A 92 -7.36 -6.79 4.99
C THR A 92 -7.55 -6.64 6.49
N VAL A 93 -8.27 -5.59 6.87
CA VAL A 93 -8.66 -5.33 8.26
C VAL A 93 -10.17 -5.27 8.33
N VAL A 94 -10.75 -5.97 9.29
CA VAL A 94 -12.18 -5.89 9.59
C VAL A 94 -12.33 -5.14 10.90
N LEU A 95 -12.98 -3.99 10.83
CA LEU A 95 -13.31 -3.16 11.97
C LEU A 95 -14.81 -3.24 12.26
N ARG A 96 -15.22 -2.78 13.44
CA ARG A 96 -16.61 -2.59 13.82
C ARG A 96 -16.77 -1.19 14.42
N PRO A 97 -17.47 -0.26 13.75
CA PRO A 97 -17.78 1.03 14.33
C PRO A 97 -18.63 0.85 15.59
N LEU A 98 -18.27 1.51 16.68
CA LEU A 98 -18.88 1.37 17.99
C LEU A 98 -19.91 2.46 18.30
N LYS A 99 -19.87 3.58 17.55
CA LYS A 99 -20.82 4.69 17.68
C LYS A 99 -21.12 5.29 16.30
N ALA A 100 -22.34 5.81 16.12
CA ALA A 100 -22.67 6.63 14.96
C ALA A 100 -21.96 8.00 15.00
N GLY A 101 -21.51 8.47 13.83
CA GLY A 101 -20.84 9.75 13.73
C GLY A 101 -20.20 10.00 12.36
N TYR A 102 -19.64 11.19 12.19
CA TYR A 102 -18.81 11.51 11.04
C TYR A 102 -17.38 11.09 11.32
N PHE A 103 -16.85 10.20 10.48
CA PHE A 103 -15.47 9.73 10.56
C PHE A 103 -14.77 10.00 9.25
N ASN A 104 -13.53 10.50 9.35
CA ASN A 104 -12.66 10.68 8.18
C ASN A 104 -11.82 9.42 8.01
N PHE A 105 -12.07 8.68 6.93
CA PHE A 105 -11.20 7.57 6.53
C PHE A 105 -10.01 8.10 5.74
N THR A 106 -9.02 8.67 6.44
CA THR A 106 -7.84 9.28 5.81
C THR A 106 -6.86 8.25 5.28
N SER A 107 -5.76 8.71 4.67
CA SER A 107 -4.69 7.85 4.17
C SER A 107 -4.01 7.08 5.30
N ALA A 108 -3.52 5.89 4.97
CA ALA A 108 -2.52 5.20 5.77
C ALA A 108 -1.11 5.66 5.39
N THR A 109 -0.15 5.38 6.25
CA THR A 109 1.27 5.67 6.05
C THR A 109 2.02 4.37 5.72
N ILE A 110 2.93 4.44 4.75
CA ILE A 110 3.85 3.35 4.41
C ILE A 110 5.28 3.86 4.50
N THR A 111 6.12 3.15 5.25
CA THR A 111 7.57 3.38 5.31
C THR A 111 8.30 2.15 4.78
N TYR A 112 9.45 2.35 4.15
CA TYR A 112 10.27 1.27 3.58
C TYR A 112 11.68 1.76 3.29
N LEU A 113 12.61 0.82 3.16
CA LEU A 113 13.95 1.05 2.62
C LEU A 113 13.95 0.71 1.13
N ALA A 114 14.41 1.64 0.30
CA ALA A 114 14.37 1.53 -1.16
C ALA A 114 15.49 0.63 -1.73
N GLN A 115 16.52 0.34 -0.95
CA GLN A 115 17.67 -0.50 -1.31
C GLN A 115 18.35 -1.01 -0.05
N GLU A 116 19.16 -2.06 -0.18
CA GLU A 116 20.13 -2.46 0.85
C GLU A 116 21.25 -1.40 0.91
N ASP A 117 21.71 -1.06 2.11
CA ASP A 117 22.87 -0.17 2.33
C ASP A 117 24.20 -0.81 1.86
#